data_AF-A0A7Y0VX45-F1
#
_entry.id   AF-A0A7Y0VX45-F1
#
_cell.length_a   1.000
_cell.length_b   1.000
_cell.length_c   1.000
_cell.angle_alpha   90.00
_cell.angle_beta   90.00
_cell.angle_gamma   90.00
#
_symmetry.space_group_name_H-M   'P 1'
#
loop_
_entity.id
_entity.type
_entity.pdbx_description
1 polymer ?
#
loop_
_entity_poly.entity_id
_entity_poly.type
_entity_poly.pdbx_seq_one_letter_code
_entity_poly.pdbx_strand_id
1 'polypeptide(L)'
;MLQKYMAEARAQTIIDEGIPSEETLRELLILCWHSSQIADSFFLSHANCTRFLVQLAQIAIDEKDYQGDAPPAAAYYLEKLPPPVLKGVADILLRGFPVEECGHNNSLAVAIALSGIEGGRAKVQGAYENDFLNTDSYEKVMAIYAEHSQP
;
A
#
# COMPACT_ATOMS: atom_id res chain seq x y z
N MET A 1 -20.52 18.62 3.52
CA MET A 1 -20.41 18.70 5.00
C MET A 1 -21.01 17.46 5.68
N LEU A 2 -22.25 17.07 5.35
CA LEU A 2 -22.91 15.87 5.91
C LEU A 2 -22.17 14.55 5.63
N GLN A 3 -21.70 14.35 4.39
CA GLN A 3 -21.01 13.13 3.96
C GLN A 3 -19.67 12.89 4.68
N LYS A 4 -18.91 13.97 4.94
CA LYS A 4 -17.66 13.89 5.73
C LYS A 4 -17.94 13.49 7.18
N TYR A 5 -18.97 14.06 7.79
CA TYR A 5 -19.37 13.70 9.16
C TYR A 5 -19.78 12.22 9.27
N MET A 6 -20.48 11.69 8.27
CA MET A 6 -20.82 10.26 8.22
C MET A 6 -19.59 9.36 8.06
N ALA A 7 -18.60 9.77 7.25
CA ALA A 7 -17.36 9.01 7.08
C ALA A 7 -16.53 8.94 8.37
N GLU A 8 -16.39 10.07 9.08
CA GLU A 8 -15.67 10.11 10.37
C GLU A 8 -16.40 9.28 11.44
N ALA A 9 -17.72 9.41 11.55
CA ALA A 9 -18.51 8.63 12.49
C ALA A 9 -18.39 7.12 12.21
N ARG A 10 -18.44 6.72 10.93
CA ARG A 10 -18.27 5.32 10.54
C ARG A 10 -16.87 4.80 10.85
N ALA A 11 -15.84 5.59 10.56
CA ALA A 11 -14.46 5.23 10.90
C ALA A 11 -14.28 5.02 12.41
N GLN A 12 -14.84 5.92 13.23
CA GLN A 12 -14.79 5.79 14.68
C GLN A 12 -15.51 4.53 15.17
N THR A 13 -16.71 4.23 14.65
CA THR A 13 -17.44 3.00 15.00
C THR A 13 -16.64 1.75 14.69
N ILE A 14 -16.02 1.67 13.50
CA ILE A 14 -15.17 0.55 13.13
C ILE A 14 -13.99 0.39 14.10
N ILE A 15 -13.35 1.50 14.48
CA ILE A 15 -12.21 1.47 15.39
C ILE A 15 -12.63 1.03 16.80
N ASP A 16 -13.77 1.52 17.30
CA ASP A 16 -14.30 1.20 18.64
C ASP A 16 -14.75 -0.26 18.75
N GLU A 17 -15.35 -0.81 17.70
CA GLU A 17 -15.77 -2.22 17.62
C GLU A 17 -14.59 -3.17 17.40
N GLY A 18 -13.42 -2.62 17.05
CA GLY A 18 -12.25 -3.36 16.59
C GLY A 18 -12.38 -3.80 15.12
N ILE A 19 -11.29 -4.34 14.57
CA ILE A 19 -11.23 -4.78 13.17
C ILE A 19 -11.28 -6.31 13.13
N PRO A 20 -12.48 -6.92 13.09
CA PRO A 20 -12.64 -8.37 13.19
C PRO A 20 -12.29 -9.11 11.90
N SER A 21 -12.35 -8.43 10.74
CA SER A 21 -12.23 -9.04 9.42
C SER A 21 -11.44 -8.18 8.43
N GLU A 22 -11.03 -8.80 7.32
CA GLU A 22 -10.42 -8.11 6.17
C GLU A 22 -11.39 -7.09 5.54
N GLU A 23 -12.68 -7.42 5.47
CA GLU A 23 -13.72 -6.55 4.91
C GLU A 23 -13.84 -5.24 5.70
N THR A 24 -13.84 -5.31 7.03
CA THR A 24 -13.87 -4.12 7.89
C THR A 24 -12.60 -3.28 7.74
N LEU A 25 -11.44 -3.91 7.56
CA LEU A 25 -10.18 -3.20 7.30
C LEU A 25 -10.21 -2.48 5.94
N ARG A 26 -10.74 -3.14 4.91
CA ARG A 26 -10.94 -2.55 3.58
C ARG A 26 -11.90 -1.37 3.63
N GLU A 27 -13.00 -1.48 4.37
CA GLU A 27 -13.92 -0.36 4.59
C GLU A 27 -13.20 0.83 5.24
N LEU A 28 -12.39 0.59 6.27
CA LEU A 28 -11.62 1.64 6.92
C LEU A 28 -10.58 2.30 5.97
N LEU A 29 -9.95 1.53 5.09
CA LEU A 29 -9.08 2.05 4.04
C LEU A 29 -9.83 2.93 3.03
N ILE A 30 -11.02 2.51 2.61
CA ILE A 30 -11.88 3.28 1.69
C ILE A 30 -12.28 4.60 2.35
N LEU A 31 -12.63 4.59 3.64
CA LEU A 31 -12.94 5.82 4.39
C LEU A 31 -11.75 6.78 4.44
N CYS A 32 -10.53 6.25 4.57
CA CYS A 32 -9.33 7.08 4.46
C CYS A 32 -9.17 7.68 3.06
N TRP A 33 -9.37 6.89 2.01
CA TRP A 33 -9.29 7.36 0.62
C TRP A 33 -10.27 8.52 0.38
N HIS A 34 -11.42 8.49 1.04
CA HIS A 34 -12.41 9.58 1.05
C HIS A 34 -12.20 10.63 2.15
N SER A 35 -10.95 10.79 2.62
CA SER A 35 -10.49 11.87 3.51
C SER A 35 -11.05 11.86 4.94
N SER A 36 -11.30 10.68 5.53
CA SER A 36 -11.49 10.56 6.99
C SER A 36 -10.16 10.74 7.72
N GLN A 37 -10.09 11.74 8.59
CA GLN A 37 -8.93 12.02 9.44
C GLN A 37 -8.77 10.99 10.55
N ILE A 38 -9.89 10.42 11.04
CA ILE A 38 -9.88 9.36 12.05
C ILE A 38 -9.26 8.08 11.47
N ALA A 39 -9.68 7.68 10.26
CA ALA A 39 -9.09 6.53 9.58
C ALA A 39 -7.60 6.74 9.29
N ASP A 40 -7.20 7.93 8.81
CA ASP A 40 -5.80 8.25 8.55
C ASP A 40 -4.93 8.18 9.83
N SER A 41 -5.42 8.78 10.92
CA SER A 41 -4.75 8.72 12.22
C SER A 41 -4.63 7.29 12.75
N PHE A 42 -5.63 6.44 12.50
CA PHE A 42 -5.58 5.02 12.86
C PHE A 42 -4.44 4.30 12.14
N PHE A 43 -4.34 4.41 10.81
CA PHE A 43 -3.28 3.72 10.06
C PHE A 43 -1.87 4.23 10.42
N LEU A 44 -1.72 5.55 10.59
CA LEU A 44 -0.43 6.14 10.98
C LEU A 44 0.01 5.69 12.39
N SER A 45 -0.91 5.63 13.36
CA SER A 45 -0.59 5.15 14.72
C SER A 45 -0.30 3.65 14.79
N HIS A 46 -0.75 2.87 13.80
CA HIS A 46 -0.55 1.42 13.71
C HIS A 46 0.49 1.00 12.66
N ALA A 47 1.23 1.95 12.08
CA ALA A 47 2.21 1.71 11.02
C ALA A 47 3.29 0.67 11.38
N ASN A 48 3.60 0.51 12.67
CA ASN A 48 4.58 -0.46 13.18
C ASN A 48 3.98 -1.81 13.60
N CYS A 49 2.65 -1.97 13.50
CA CYS A 49 1.99 -3.23 13.85
C CYS A 49 2.16 -4.23 12.70
N THR A 50 2.96 -5.28 12.94
CA THR A 50 3.25 -6.32 11.94
C THR A 50 1.98 -6.94 11.35
N ARG A 51 0.95 -7.17 12.18
CA ARG A 51 -0.32 -7.73 11.71
C ARG A 51 -0.98 -6.81 10.68
N PHE A 52 -1.07 -5.51 10.96
CA PHE A 52 -1.67 -4.55 10.03
C PHE A 52 -0.84 -4.38 8.78
N LEU A 53 0.49 -4.38 8.91
CA LEU A 53 1.38 -4.30 7.76
C LEU A 53 1.19 -5.45 6.78
N VAL A 54 1.09 -6.69 7.29
CA VAL A 54 0.81 -7.88 6.47
C VAL A 54 -0.54 -7.75 5.76
N GLN A 55 -1.58 -7.31 6.48
CA GLN A 55 -2.90 -7.14 5.88
C GLN A 55 -2.92 -6.02 4.82
N LEU A 56 -2.21 -4.91 5.03
CA LEU A 56 -2.06 -3.85 4.03
C LEU A 56 -1.37 -4.37 2.76
N ALA A 57 -0.27 -5.14 2.90
CA ALA A 57 0.41 -5.74 1.76
C ALA A 57 -0.51 -6.70 0.99
N GLN A 58 -1.29 -7.53 1.69
CA GLN A 58 -2.25 -8.45 1.07
C GLN A 58 -3.39 -7.71 0.34
N ILE A 59 -3.93 -6.65 0.93
CA ILE A 59 -4.97 -5.83 0.29
C ILE A 59 -4.41 -5.10 -0.93
N ALA A 60 -3.18 -4.58 -0.85
CA ALA A 60 -2.57 -3.81 -1.93
C ALA A 60 -2.28 -4.66 -3.19
N ILE A 61 -1.91 -5.93 -3.04
CA ILE A 61 -1.72 -6.84 -4.17
C ILE A 61 -3.03 -7.45 -4.69
N ASP A 62 -4.09 -7.37 -3.89
CA ASP A 62 -5.45 -7.77 -4.23
C ASP A 62 -5.59 -9.12 -4.98
N GLU A 63 -4.88 -10.17 -4.52
CA GLU A 63 -4.85 -11.50 -5.18
C GLU A 63 -6.23 -12.15 -5.34
N LYS A 64 -7.22 -11.71 -4.54
CA LYS A 64 -8.61 -12.20 -4.60
C LYS A 64 -9.51 -11.37 -5.51
N ASP A 65 -8.95 -10.36 -6.20
CA ASP A 65 -9.63 -9.52 -7.18
C ASP A 65 -10.90 -8.84 -6.61
N TYR A 66 -10.78 -8.27 -5.41
CA TYR A 66 -11.90 -7.52 -4.81
C TYR A 66 -12.11 -6.15 -5.47
N GLN A 67 -11.05 -5.59 -6.05
CA GLN A 67 -11.00 -4.30 -6.71
C GLN A 67 -11.40 -3.12 -5.81
N GLY A 68 -11.69 -1.97 -6.43
CA GLY A 68 -12.17 -0.75 -5.78
C GLY A 68 -11.06 0.08 -5.12
N ASP A 69 -11.44 0.88 -4.13
CA ASP A 69 -10.55 1.91 -3.55
C ASP A 69 -9.62 1.38 -2.45
N ALA A 70 -9.85 0.16 -1.93
CA ALA A 70 -9.03 -0.38 -0.85
C ALA A 70 -7.59 -0.75 -1.28
N PRO A 71 -7.35 -1.45 -2.41
CA PRO A 71 -5.99 -1.73 -2.90
C PRO A 71 -5.14 -0.46 -3.13
N PRO A 72 -5.60 0.57 -3.86
CA PRO A 72 -4.81 1.78 -4.04
C PRO A 72 -4.58 2.55 -2.74
N ALA A 73 -5.57 2.56 -1.82
CA ALA A 73 -5.37 3.14 -0.49
C ALA A 73 -4.29 2.40 0.31
N ALA A 74 -4.29 1.07 0.29
CA ALA A 74 -3.26 0.28 0.97
C ALA A 74 -1.86 0.52 0.37
N ALA A 75 -1.74 0.56 -0.96
CA ALA A 75 -0.49 0.84 -1.65
C ALA A 75 0.07 2.24 -1.29
N TYR A 76 -0.79 3.25 -1.22
CA TYR A 76 -0.43 4.61 -0.81
C TYR A 76 0.18 4.66 0.59
N TYR A 77 -0.34 3.87 1.54
CA TYR A 77 0.24 3.79 2.88
C TYR A 77 1.59 3.09 2.88
N LEU A 78 1.71 1.98 2.17
CA LEU A 78 2.96 1.23 2.07
C LEU A 78 4.10 2.09 1.52
N GLU A 79 3.85 2.90 0.48
CA GLU A 79 4.85 3.82 -0.09
C GLU A 79 5.45 4.80 0.95
N LYS A 80 4.71 5.13 2.01
CA LYS A 80 5.14 6.10 3.03
C LYS A 80 5.90 5.48 4.20
N LEU A 81 5.95 4.15 4.29
CA LEU A 81 6.56 3.47 5.42
C LEU A 81 8.09 3.45 5.29
N PRO A 82 8.83 3.51 6.40
CA PRO A 82 10.28 3.50 6.36
C PRO A 82 10.82 2.12 5.92
N PRO A 83 11.98 2.06 5.24
CA PRO A 83 12.58 0.81 4.74
C PRO A 83 12.61 -0.38 5.71
N PRO A 84 12.98 -0.22 7.01
CA PRO A 84 13.03 -1.36 7.94
C PRO A 84 11.67 -2.01 8.19
N VAL A 85 10.58 -1.24 8.09
CA VAL A 85 9.21 -1.74 8.26
C VAL A 85 8.83 -2.53 7.00
N LEU A 86 9.08 -1.97 5.81
CA LEU A 86 8.75 -2.59 4.53
C LEU A 86 9.42 -3.94 4.28
N LYS A 87 10.63 -4.14 4.82
CA LYS A 87 11.31 -5.44 4.77
C LYS A 87 10.47 -6.60 5.31
N GLY A 88 9.61 -6.35 6.31
CA GLY A 88 8.76 -7.38 6.91
C GLY A 88 7.64 -7.91 6.01
N VAL A 89 7.33 -7.24 4.90
CA VAL A 89 6.27 -7.63 3.95
C VAL A 89 6.73 -7.67 2.50
N ALA A 90 8.03 -7.49 2.26
CA ALA A 90 8.57 -7.35 0.92
C ALA A 90 8.29 -8.57 0.03
N ASP A 91 8.31 -9.79 0.60
CA ASP A 91 7.96 -11.02 -0.14
C ASP A 91 6.51 -11.02 -0.65
N ILE A 92 5.58 -10.46 0.13
CA ILE A 92 4.16 -10.35 -0.25
C ILE A 92 4.03 -9.39 -1.43
N LEU A 93 4.65 -8.22 -1.32
CA LEU A 93 4.63 -7.20 -2.38
C LEU A 93 5.27 -7.72 -3.66
N LEU A 94 6.44 -8.36 -3.54
CA LEU A 94 7.15 -8.93 -4.68
C LEU A 94 6.36 -10.05 -5.34
N ARG A 95 5.59 -10.85 -4.59
CA ARG A 95 4.76 -11.93 -5.15
C ARG A 95 3.67 -11.38 -6.06
N GLY A 96 2.90 -10.41 -5.57
CA GLY A 96 1.70 -9.92 -6.25
C GLY A 96 1.90 -8.74 -7.21
N PHE A 97 3.09 -8.15 -7.28
CA PHE A 97 3.41 -7.10 -8.25
C PHE A 97 3.83 -7.68 -9.62
N PRO A 98 3.61 -7.00 -10.75
CA PRO A 98 2.62 -5.94 -10.92
C PRO A 98 1.20 -6.49 -10.79
N VAL A 99 0.26 -5.64 -10.37
CA VAL A 99 -1.17 -5.97 -10.44
C VAL A 99 -1.70 -5.63 -11.83
N GLU A 100 -2.60 -6.47 -12.36
CA GLU A 100 -3.17 -6.30 -13.71
C GLU A 100 -4.18 -5.15 -13.78
N GLU A 101 -4.98 -4.98 -12.72
CA GLU A 101 -5.99 -3.95 -12.63
C GLU A 101 -5.71 -3.00 -11.45
N CYS A 102 -6.00 -1.72 -11.67
CA CYS A 102 -5.80 -0.57 -10.78
C CYS A 102 -4.41 0.13 -10.87
N GLY A 103 -4.45 1.46 -10.93
CA GLY A 103 -3.30 2.34 -11.20
C GLY A 103 -2.31 2.55 -10.04
N HIS A 104 -2.26 1.64 -9.07
CA HIS A 104 -1.41 1.75 -7.87
C HIS A 104 -0.08 1.00 -7.94
N ASN A 105 0.24 0.42 -9.10
CA ASN A 105 1.56 -0.16 -9.37
C ASN A 105 2.71 0.82 -9.07
N ASN A 106 2.50 2.13 -9.27
CA ASN A 106 3.51 3.14 -8.94
C ASN A 106 3.88 3.12 -7.45
N SER A 107 2.90 3.12 -6.55
CA SER A 107 3.13 3.07 -5.11
C SER A 107 3.70 1.73 -4.66
N LEU A 108 3.25 0.62 -5.25
CA LEU A 108 3.83 -0.70 -5.00
C LEU A 108 5.31 -0.77 -5.42
N ALA A 109 5.67 -0.25 -6.59
CA ALA A 109 7.05 -0.23 -7.07
C ALA A 109 7.96 0.57 -6.13
N VAL A 110 7.49 1.70 -5.60
CA VAL A 110 8.23 2.47 -4.58
C VAL A 110 8.40 1.67 -3.30
N ALA A 111 7.34 1.06 -2.78
CA ALA A 111 7.42 0.24 -1.56
C ALA A 111 8.38 -0.96 -1.73
N ILE A 112 8.36 -1.63 -2.88
CA ILE A 112 9.29 -2.72 -3.21
C ILE A 112 10.72 -2.20 -3.23
N ALA A 113 10.99 -1.06 -3.86
CA ALA A 113 12.33 -0.51 -3.92
C ALA A 113 12.87 -0.07 -2.56
N LEU A 114 12.05 0.62 -1.76
CA LEU A 114 12.40 1.00 -0.39
C LEU A 114 12.66 -0.21 0.51
N SER A 115 11.97 -1.34 0.29
CA SER A 115 12.23 -2.56 1.05
C SER A 115 13.63 -3.14 0.82
N GLY A 116 14.22 -2.89 -0.36
CA GLY A 116 15.53 -3.42 -0.74
C GLY A 116 15.54 -4.94 -0.95
N ILE A 117 14.38 -5.56 -1.24
CA ILE A 117 14.28 -7.00 -1.49
C ILE A 117 15.05 -7.41 -2.76
N GLU A 118 15.73 -8.56 -2.68
CA GLU A 118 16.39 -9.18 -3.83
C GLU A 118 15.38 -9.46 -4.96
N GLY A 119 15.79 -9.24 -6.20
CA GLY A 119 14.91 -9.39 -7.37
C GLY A 119 13.90 -8.25 -7.55
N GLY A 120 13.69 -7.37 -6.57
CA GLY A 120 12.79 -6.22 -6.66
C GLY A 120 13.08 -5.32 -7.85
N ARG A 121 14.36 -5.00 -8.08
CA ARG A 121 14.78 -4.15 -9.21
C ARG A 121 14.43 -4.76 -10.57
N ALA A 122 14.76 -6.04 -10.76
CA ALA A 122 14.47 -6.76 -12.00
C ALA A 122 12.95 -6.83 -12.24
N LYS A 123 12.18 -7.03 -11.17
CA LYS A 123 10.73 -7.12 -11.26
C LYS A 123 10.06 -5.77 -11.59
N VAL A 124 10.55 -4.66 -11.03
CA VAL A 124 10.11 -3.29 -11.42
C VAL A 124 10.48 -2.98 -12.87
N GLN A 125 11.67 -3.35 -13.31
CA GLN A 125 12.08 -3.16 -14.71
C GLN A 125 11.16 -3.94 -15.65
N GLY A 126 10.87 -5.21 -15.36
CA GLY A 126 9.91 -5.99 -16.13
C GLY A 126 8.51 -5.37 -16.17
N ALA A 127 8.04 -4.82 -15.05
CA ALA A 127 6.75 -4.11 -15.03
C ALA A 127 6.73 -2.87 -15.93
N TYR A 128 7.82 -2.09 -15.97
CA TYR A 128 7.96 -0.96 -16.89
C TYR A 128 8.00 -1.41 -18.36
N GLU A 129 8.77 -2.46 -18.68
CA GLU A 129 8.87 -3.01 -20.04
C GLU A 129 7.55 -3.59 -20.57
N ASN A 130 6.62 -3.94 -19.67
CA ASN A 130 5.28 -4.44 -19.99
C ASN A 130 4.18 -3.39 -19.74
N ASP A 131 4.51 -2.09 -19.71
CA ASP A 131 3.58 -0.96 -19.61
C ASP A 131 2.74 -0.89 -18.32
N PHE A 132 3.14 -1.56 -17.24
CA PHE A 132 2.48 -1.47 -15.92
C PHE A 132 2.90 -0.24 -15.11
N LEU A 133 3.96 0.47 -15.55
CA LEU A 133 4.49 1.67 -14.91
C LEU A 133 4.71 2.77 -15.94
N ASN A 134 4.44 4.01 -15.55
CA ASN A 134 4.86 5.16 -16.36
C ASN A 134 6.35 5.48 -16.15
N THR A 135 6.95 6.18 -17.12
CA THR A 135 8.38 6.55 -17.10
C THR A 135 8.77 7.32 -15.84
N ASP A 136 7.99 8.33 -15.43
CA ASP A 136 8.29 9.14 -14.24
C ASP A 136 8.39 8.29 -12.96
N SER A 137 7.48 7.33 -12.81
CA SER A 137 7.46 6.41 -11.67
C SER A 137 8.62 5.42 -11.73
N TYR A 138 8.92 4.91 -12.92
CA TYR A 138 10.08 4.03 -13.12
C TYR A 138 11.40 4.74 -12.78
N GLU A 139 11.60 5.96 -13.27
CA GLU A 139 12.81 6.75 -13.00
C GLU A 139 12.96 7.06 -11.50
N LYS A 140 11.86 7.47 -10.84
CA LYS A 140 11.82 7.67 -9.38
C LYS A 140 12.26 6.40 -8.65
N VAL A 141 11.76 5.24 -9.05
CA VAL A 141 12.08 3.97 -8.39
C VAL A 141 13.53 3.55 -8.67
N MET A 142 14.06 3.78 -9.86
CA MET A 142 15.47 3.49 -10.17
C MET A 142 16.43 4.37 -9.38
N ALA A 143 16.06 5.63 -9.09
CA ALA A 143 16.85 6.50 -8.22
C ALA A 143 16.95 5.93 -6.79
N ILE A 144 15.85 5.42 -6.23
CA ILE A 144 15.84 4.75 -4.92
C ILE A 144 16.84 3.58 -4.90
N TYR A 145 16.81 2.72 -5.92
CA TYR A 145 17.78 1.62 -6.01
C TYR A 145 19.23 2.11 -6.11
N ALA A 146 19.49 3.21 -6.82
CA ALA A 146 20.85 3.76 -6.95
C ALA A 146 21.37 4.31 -5.62
N GLU A 147 20.52 4.98 -4.82
CA GLU A 147 20.87 5.48 -3.49
C GLU A 147 21.18 4.35 -2.50
N HIS A 148 20.42 3.25 -2.55
CA HIS A 148 20.60 2.10 -1.67
C HIS A 148 21.67 1.09 -2.15
N SER A 149 22.20 1.26 -3.36
CA SER A 149 23.28 0.41 -3.92
C SER A 149 24.69 0.93 -3.59
N GLN A 150 24.83 2.04 -2.85
CA GLN A 150 26.13 2.50 -2.40
C GLN A 150 26.62 1.69 -1.19
N PRO A 151 27.85 1.12 -1.26
CA PRO A 151 28.42 0.27 -0.22
C PRO A 151 28.72 1.01 1.10
#